data_AF-A0A916GDG0-F1
#
_entry.id   AF-A0A916GDG0-F1
#
_cell.length_a   1.000
_cell.length_b   1.000
_cell.length_c   1.000
_cell.angle_alpha   90.00
_cell.angle_beta   90.00
_cell.angle_gamma   90.00
#
_symmetry.space_group_name_H-M   'P 1'
#
loop_
_entity.id
_entity.type
_entity.pdbx_description
1 polymer ?
#
loop_
_entity_poly.entity_id
_entity_poly.type
_entity_poly.pdbx_seq_one_letter_code
_entity_poly.pdbx_strand_id
1 'polypeptide(L)'
;MPTSLTKPAKFAWPPRAGGSPQDDPTPVIPRRRETATGSSLDLGVGDHEFRGWWHAFERTWLGLSRPPLVIRAAEAGWAPDEPHAYCPRCGGTVGSFEIDKKGCLACRESRVPWKRAVRLGSYEGVLRDMIHDVKFTAWRSLGVELGRLLGTSVAAACEEVGVAPPSVALVPVPTTAWRRLARGVDHSRAIAVGVAEVLGGTVIDALARRHRPSQLSVPHSKRAANIRGSMRWNGMDVRQKHVVLVDDVRTTGATLAEAGRVMREIPREQRPRAIWVATLAVTPQID
;
A
#
# COMPACT_ATOMS: atom_id res chain seq x y z
N MET A 1 -26.07 -19.17 46.09
CA MET A 1 -26.72 -17.96 45.53
C MET A 1 -25.71 -17.22 44.69
N PRO A 2 -26.07 -16.76 43.48
CA PRO A 2 -25.12 -16.43 42.41
C PRO A 2 -24.79 -14.94 42.37
N THR A 3 -23.58 -14.58 41.92
CA THR A 3 -23.27 -13.21 41.48
C THR A 3 -22.80 -13.27 40.05
N SER A 4 -23.67 -12.82 39.15
CA SER A 4 -23.44 -12.73 37.71
C SER A 4 -22.47 -11.61 37.39
N LEU A 5 -21.38 -11.91 36.69
CA LEU A 5 -20.59 -10.90 35.98
C LEU A 5 -21.25 -10.65 34.62
N THR A 6 -21.78 -9.44 34.48
CA THR A 6 -22.45 -8.89 33.29
C THR A 6 -21.46 -8.70 32.13
N LYS A 7 -21.89 -9.09 30.93
CA LYS A 7 -21.19 -8.82 29.66
C LYS A 7 -21.11 -7.30 29.40
N PRO A 8 -20.01 -6.76 28.84
CA PRO A 8 -19.99 -5.36 28.40
C PRO A 8 -20.90 -5.17 27.17
N ALA A 9 -21.57 -4.01 27.13
CA ALA A 9 -22.52 -3.63 26.11
C ALA A 9 -21.89 -3.55 24.71
N LYS A 10 -22.63 -4.02 23.71
CA LYS A 10 -22.28 -3.90 22.29
C LYS A 10 -22.35 -2.43 21.88
N PHE A 11 -21.28 -1.91 21.29
CA PHE A 11 -21.27 -0.63 20.60
C PHE A 11 -22.20 -0.72 19.37
N ALA A 12 -23.17 0.20 19.27
CA ALA A 12 -24.11 0.30 18.17
C ALA A 12 -24.06 1.73 17.59
N TRP A 13 -23.94 1.80 16.26
CA TRP A 13 -23.91 3.04 15.49
C TRP A 13 -25.28 3.25 14.80
N PRO A 14 -25.84 4.46 14.67
CA PRO A 14 -25.34 5.80 15.07
C PRO A 14 -25.99 6.36 16.37
N PRO A 15 -25.38 7.35 17.05
CA PRO A 15 -25.95 7.97 18.26
C PRO A 15 -27.10 8.92 17.93
N ARG A 16 -28.20 8.83 18.70
CA ARG A 16 -29.37 9.72 18.59
C ARG A 16 -28.99 11.14 19.02
N ALA A 17 -29.39 12.14 18.23
CA ALA A 17 -29.25 13.55 18.53
C ALA A 17 -30.26 14.01 19.60
N GLY A 18 -29.82 14.78 20.59
CA GLY A 18 -30.70 15.46 21.53
C GLY A 18 -29.97 15.97 22.77
N GLY A 19 -29.61 17.26 22.79
CA GLY A 19 -29.18 17.98 23.99
C GLY A 19 -28.21 19.14 23.70
N SER A 20 -28.69 20.38 23.81
CA SER A 20 -27.93 21.60 24.11
C SER A 20 -28.18 21.98 25.58
N PRO A 21 -27.61 23.04 26.19
CA PRO A 21 -26.41 23.88 25.90
C PRO A 21 -25.47 24.00 27.15
N GLN A 22 -24.27 24.60 27.02
CA GLN A 22 -23.77 25.70 27.88
C GLN A 22 -22.27 26.01 27.71
N ASP A 23 -22.03 27.32 27.70
CA ASP A 23 -20.81 28.13 27.63
C ASP A 23 -19.52 27.55 28.22
N ASP A 24 -18.46 27.57 27.40
CA ASP A 24 -17.06 27.51 27.87
C ASP A 24 -16.22 28.54 27.05
N PRO A 25 -15.29 29.29 27.66
CA PRO A 25 -14.75 30.52 27.09
C PRO A 25 -13.73 30.29 25.97
N THR A 26 -13.90 31.05 24.89
CA THR A 26 -13.02 31.09 23.72
C THR A 26 -11.58 31.48 24.10
N PRO A 27 -10.54 30.70 23.76
CA PRO A 27 -9.16 31.12 23.98
C PRO A 27 -8.75 32.20 22.98
N VAL A 28 -8.26 33.33 23.51
CA VAL A 28 -7.75 34.49 22.78
C VAL A 28 -6.39 34.14 22.15
N ILE A 29 -6.31 34.19 20.81
CA ILE A 29 -5.07 34.03 20.04
C ILE A 29 -4.25 35.34 20.12
N PRO A 30 -2.99 35.33 20.57
CA PRO A 30 -2.16 36.52 20.56
C PRO A 30 -1.71 36.87 19.12
N ARG A 31 -1.92 38.13 18.72
CA ARG A 31 -1.46 38.66 17.43
C ARG A 31 0.07 38.69 17.37
N ARG A 32 0.64 38.13 16.31
CA ARG A 32 2.08 38.09 16.04
C ARG A 32 2.58 39.50 15.69
N ARG A 33 3.61 39.97 16.40
CA ARG A 33 4.40 41.16 16.05
C ARG A 33 5.18 40.92 14.76
N GLU A 34 5.15 41.90 13.87
CA GLU A 34 6.04 42.01 12.71
C GLU A 34 7.46 42.34 13.16
N THR A 35 8.45 41.60 12.69
CA THR A 35 9.85 42.04 12.65
C THR A 35 10.52 41.59 11.36
N ALA A 36 10.84 42.59 10.54
CA ALA A 36 12.03 42.82 9.71
C ALA A 36 12.73 41.64 9.01
N THR A 37 12.63 41.67 7.68
CA THR A 37 13.68 41.54 6.66
C THR A 37 15.01 40.84 7.03
N GLY A 38 15.20 39.65 6.47
CA GLY A 38 16.51 39.03 6.24
C GLY A 38 16.52 38.42 4.84
N SER A 39 17.48 38.83 4.01
CA SER A 39 17.62 38.53 2.58
C SER A 39 17.74 37.03 2.28
N SER A 40 16.86 36.52 1.41
CA SER A 40 16.97 35.18 0.82
C SER A 40 17.91 35.21 -0.38
N LEU A 41 18.98 34.41 -0.32
CA LEU A 41 19.65 33.92 -1.52
C LEU A 41 18.74 32.90 -2.18
N ASP A 42 18.16 33.29 -3.30
CA ASP A 42 17.23 32.50 -4.10
C ASP A 42 18.02 31.49 -4.94
N LEU A 43 18.10 30.24 -4.46
CA LEU A 43 18.54 29.09 -5.24
C LEU A 43 17.31 28.36 -5.73
N GLY A 44 16.76 28.84 -6.85
CA GLY A 44 15.60 28.27 -7.50
C GLY A 44 15.80 26.79 -7.87
N VAL A 45 15.23 25.91 -7.05
CA VAL A 45 14.79 24.54 -7.40
C VAL A 45 13.60 24.22 -6.48
N GLY A 46 12.49 23.70 -7.02
CA GLY A 46 11.18 23.55 -6.36
C GLY A 46 11.20 23.13 -4.88
N ASP A 47 11.01 24.10 -3.98
CA ASP A 47 11.39 24.01 -2.57
C ASP A 47 10.24 23.57 -1.62
N HIS A 48 9.00 23.52 -2.11
CA HIS A 48 7.83 23.24 -1.26
C HIS A 48 7.67 21.74 -0.91
N GLU A 49 7.90 20.83 -1.86
CA GLU A 49 7.86 19.38 -1.60
C GLU A 49 9.09 18.89 -0.82
N PHE A 50 10.26 19.48 -1.07
CA PHE A 50 11.51 19.10 -0.42
C PHE A 50 11.55 19.51 1.06
N ARG A 51 11.09 20.73 1.42
CA ARG A 51 10.98 21.16 2.83
C ARG A 51 9.92 20.39 3.60
N GLY A 52 8.78 20.07 2.98
CA GLY A 52 7.75 19.21 3.60
C GLY A 52 8.29 17.80 3.89
N TRP A 53 9.06 17.26 2.95
CA TRP A 53 9.74 15.97 3.07
C TRP A 53 10.83 15.98 4.16
N TRP A 54 11.64 17.04 4.26
CA TRP A 54 12.67 17.19 5.29
C TRP A 54 12.08 17.31 6.71
N HIS A 55 10.99 18.05 6.89
CA HIS A 55 10.30 18.14 8.18
C HIS A 55 9.62 16.82 8.59
N ALA A 56 9.13 16.03 7.63
CA ALA A 56 8.60 14.69 7.91
C ALA A 56 9.71 13.73 8.38
N PHE A 57 10.90 13.85 7.80
CA PHE A 57 12.10 13.14 8.21
C PHE A 57 12.55 13.55 9.63
N GLU A 58 12.72 14.85 9.89
CA GLU A 58 13.11 15.38 11.21
C GLU A 58 12.16 14.95 12.32
N ARG A 59 10.84 15.09 12.16
CA ARG A 59 9.87 14.69 13.19
C ARG A 59 10.00 13.21 13.56
N THR A 60 10.29 12.35 12.59
CA THR A 60 10.33 10.91 12.83
C THR A 60 11.66 10.46 13.42
N TRP A 61 12.78 11.10 13.06
CA TRP A 61 14.09 10.78 13.61
C TRP A 61 14.32 11.43 14.99
N LEU A 62 13.67 12.58 15.26
CA LEU A 62 13.71 13.29 16.54
C LEU A 62 12.69 12.79 17.58
N GLY A 63 12.01 11.66 17.33
CA GLY A 63 11.18 10.99 18.34
C GLY A 63 9.76 11.54 18.53
N LEU A 64 9.21 12.30 17.58
CA LEU A 64 7.78 12.61 17.59
C LEU A 64 7.01 11.40 17.04
N SER A 65 6.40 10.61 17.93
CA SER A 65 5.51 9.52 17.55
C SER A 65 4.33 10.08 16.77
N ARG A 66 4.20 9.72 15.49
CA ARG A 66 2.97 10.00 14.75
C ARG A 66 1.80 9.26 15.42
N PRO A 67 0.58 9.84 15.42
CA PRO A 67 -0.58 9.17 15.97
C PRO A 67 -0.80 7.79 15.30
N PRO A 68 -1.37 6.80 16.01
CA PRO A 68 -1.74 5.52 15.44
C PRO A 68 -2.56 5.66 14.16
N LEU A 69 -2.45 4.66 13.27
CA LEU A 69 -3.16 4.64 11.99
C LEU A 69 -4.64 4.96 12.14
N VAL A 70 -5.31 4.38 13.14
CA VAL A 70 -6.76 4.54 13.35
C VAL A 70 -7.15 5.99 13.64
N ILE A 71 -6.30 6.72 14.39
CA ILE A 71 -6.55 8.12 14.71
C ILE A 71 -6.37 8.97 13.46
N ARG A 72 -5.27 8.75 12.72
CA ARG A 72 -4.99 9.47 11.47
C ARG A 72 -6.08 9.25 10.42
N ALA A 73 -6.55 8.01 10.29
CA ALA A 73 -7.63 7.66 9.38
C ALA A 73 -8.93 8.37 9.77
N ALA A 74 -9.29 8.34 11.06
CA ALA A 74 -10.51 8.99 11.56
C ALA A 74 -10.46 10.52 11.40
N GLU A 75 -9.36 11.17 11.76
CA GLU A 75 -9.17 12.63 11.61
C GLU A 75 -9.25 13.07 10.15
N ALA A 76 -8.74 12.25 9.23
CA ALA A 76 -8.78 12.51 7.80
C ALA A 76 -10.10 12.08 7.14
N GLY A 77 -11.04 11.46 7.87
CA GLY A 77 -12.25 10.86 7.30
C GLY A 77 -11.95 9.78 6.25
N TRP A 78 -10.80 9.10 6.36
CA TRP A 78 -10.33 8.12 5.40
C TRP A 78 -10.74 6.70 5.79
N ALA A 79 -11.21 5.95 4.81
CA ALA A 79 -11.44 4.50 4.89
C ALA A 79 -10.93 3.83 3.62
N PRO A 80 -10.66 2.51 3.64
CA PRO A 80 -10.35 1.76 2.43
C PRO A 80 -11.46 1.87 1.39
N ASP A 81 -11.07 1.98 0.12
CA ASP A 81 -12.00 1.96 -1.00
C ASP A 81 -12.76 0.63 -1.07
N GLU A 82 -14.06 0.73 -1.31
CA GLU A 82 -14.90 -0.42 -1.58
C GLU A 82 -14.47 -1.14 -2.88
N PRO A 83 -14.61 -2.47 -2.99
CA PRO A 83 -14.16 -3.24 -4.16
C PRO A 83 -14.71 -2.75 -5.52
N HIS A 84 -15.86 -2.09 -5.54
CA HIS A 84 -16.48 -1.54 -6.75
C HIS A 84 -16.06 -0.10 -7.09
N ALA A 85 -15.30 0.57 -6.21
CA ALA A 85 -14.86 1.97 -6.41
C ALA A 85 -13.64 2.08 -7.36
N TYR A 86 -13.10 0.96 -7.81
CA TYR A 86 -11.94 0.91 -8.69
C TYR A 86 -12.01 -0.27 -9.65
N CYS A 87 -11.17 -0.24 -10.69
CA CYS A 87 -11.13 -1.33 -11.64
C CYS A 87 -10.64 -2.65 -10.99
N PRO A 88 -11.42 -3.73 -10.97
CA PRO A 88 -11.03 -4.99 -10.30
C PRO A 88 -9.85 -5.69 -11.00
N ARG A 89 -9.50 -5.26 -12.21
CA ARG A 89 -8.38 -5.80 -13.00
C ARG A 89 -7.06 -5.14 -12.69
N CYS A 90 -6.99 -3.81 -12.61
CA CYS A 90 -5.72 -3.08 -12.43
C CYS A 90 -5.65 -2.23 -11.15
N GLY A 91 -6.77 -2.03 -10.45
CA GLY A 91 -6.89 -1.13 -9.31
C GLY A 91 -6.89 0.35 -9.70
N GLY A 92 -6.95 0.70 -10.98
CA GLY A 92 -7.09 2.11 -11.40
C GLY A 92 -8.41 2.69 -10.89
N THR A 93 -8.36 3.92 -10.35
CA THR A 93 -9.55 4.71 -10.07
C THR A 93 -10.18 5.08 -11.41
N VAL A 94 -11.44 4.70 -11.58
CA VAL A 94 -12.19 4.88 -12.83
C VAL A 94 -13.65 5.13 -12.47
N GLY A 95 -14.38 5.81 -13.35
CA GLY A 95 -15.82 6.02 -13.17
C GLY A 95 -16.60 4.70 -13.20
N SER A 96 -17.76 4.67 -12.54
CA SER A 96 -18.65 3.49 -12.48
C SER A 96 -19.09 2.97 -13.87
N PHE A 97 -19.11 3.84 -14.88
CA PHE A 97 -19.47 3.50 -16.26
C PHE A 97 -18.27 3.14 -17.15
N GLU A 98 -17.05 3.20 -16.63
CA GLU A 98 -15.80 2.99 -17.39
C GLU A 98 -15.24 1.56 -17.24
N ILE A 99 -15.95 0.70 -16.51
CA ILE A 99 -15.59 -0.70 -16.28
C ILE A 99 -16.60 -1.61 -16.98
N ASP A 100 -16.09 -2.60 -17.71
CA ASP A 100 -16.88 -3.78 -18.07
C ASP A 100 -16.24 -5.08 -17.55
N LYS A 101 -16.83 -6.23 -17.93
CA LYS A 101 -16.35 -7.57 -17.52
C LYS A 101 -14.87 -7.84 -17.85
N LYS A 102 -14.24 -7.10 -18.76
CA LYS A 102 -12.83 -7.26 -19.18
C LYS A 102 -11.89 -6.26 -18.49
N GLY A 103 -12.42 -5.25 -17.78
CA GLY A 103 -11.68 -4.20 -17.07
C GLY A 103 -11.87 -2.80 -17.66
N CYS A 104 -11.08 -1.83 -17.17
CA CYS A 104 -11.07 -0.47 -17.73
C CYS A 104 -10.25 -0.39 -19.03
N LEU A 105 -10.39 0.71 -19.79
CA LEU A 105 -9.67 0.93 -21.05
C LEU A 105 -8.14 0.76 -20.90
N ALA A 106 -7.54 1.45 -19.93
CA ALA A 106 -6.10 1.42 -19.69
C ALA A 106 -5.54 0.01 -19.42
N CYS A 107 -6.27 -0.84 -18.69
CA CYS A 107 -5.80 -2.18 -18.36
C CYS A 107 -5.98 -3.20 -19.49
N ARG A 108 -6.91 -2.94 -20.41
CA ARG A 108 -7.13 -3.79 -21.59
C ARG A 108 -6.00 -3.63 -22.58
N GLU A 109 -5.55 -2.40 -22.80
CA GLU A 109 -4.44 -2.09 -23.70
C GLU A 109 -3.11 -2.61 -23.15
N SER A 110 -2.84 -2.40 -21.86
CA SER A 110 -1.57 -2.77 -21.22
C SER A 110 -1.42 -4.27 -20.89
N ARG A 111 -2.47 -5.09 -21.06
CA ARG A 111 -2.48 -6.55 -20.84
C ARG A 111 -1.82 -7.00 -19.53
N VAL A 112 -2.31 -6.47 -18.41
CA VAL A 112 -1.75 -6.74 -17.07
C VAL A 112 -1.55 -8.24 -16.78
N PRO A 113 -0.40 -8.65 -16.20
CA PRO A 113 -0.07 -10.06 -16.02
C PRO A 113 -0.71 -10.75 -14.80
N TRP A 114 -1.84 -10.25 -14.32
CA TRP A 114 -2.64 -10.84 -13.25
C TRP A 114 -4.12 -10.88 -13.64
N LYS A 115 -4.94 -11.52 -12.80
CA LYS A 115 -6.38 -11.69 -12.97
C LYS A 115 -7.19 -10.65 -12.21
N ARG A 116 -6.75 -10.29 -11.00
CA ARG A 116 -7.44 -9.38 -10.09
C ARG A 116 -6.45 -8.45 -9.38
N ALA A 117 -6.90 -7.25 -9.04
CA ALA A 117 -6.17 -6.27 -8.24
C ALA A 117 -7.03 -5.87 -7.03
N VAL A 118 -6.39 -5.75 -5.86
CA VAL A 118 -6.99 -5.27 -4.62
C VAL A 118 -6.16 -4.11 -4.11
N ARG A 119 -6.81 -3.04 -3.64
CA ARG A 119 -6.14 -1.88 -3.06
C ARG A 119 -6.91 -1.24 -1.91
N LEU A 120 -6.23 -0.41 -1.10
CA LEU A 120 -6.90 0.40 -0.07
C LEU A 120 -7.35 1.77 -0.57
N GLY A 121 -6.65 2.38 -1.54
CA GLY A 121 -6.96 3.77 -1.91
C GLY A 121 -6.16 4.27 -3.12
N SER A 122 -6.48 5.50 -3.56
CA SER A 122 -5.56 6.27 -4.41
C SER A 122 -4.32 6.65 -3.62
N TYR A 123 -3.18 6.83 -4.31
CA TYR A 123 -1.92 7.24 -3.66
C TYR A 123 -1.90 8.74 -3.33
N GLU A 124 -2.81 9.16 -2.46
CA GLU A 124 -3.07 10.57 -2.11
C GLU A 124 -3.39 10.71 -0.61
N GLY A 125 -3.41 11.96 -0.13
CA GLY A 125 -3.83 12.32 1.22
C GLY A 125 -3.16 11.51 2.33
N VAL A 126 -3.95 11.15 3.35
CA VAL A 126 -3.44 10.43 4.54
C VAL A 126 -2.85 9.06 4.20
N LEU A 127 -3.36 8.38 3.16
CA LEU A 127 -2.82 7.09 2.74
C LEU A 127 -1.42 7.22 2.15
N ARG A 128 -1.19 8.25 1.31
CA ARG A 128 0.16 8.59 0.82
C ARG A 128 1.10 8.82 2.01
N ASP A 129 0.67 9.62 2.99
CA ASP A 129 1.51 9.96 4.14
C ASP A 129 1.85 8.73 4.99
N MET A 130 0.88 7.85 5.25
CA MET A 130 1.10 6.59 5.98
C MET A 130 2.06 5.66 5.23
N ILE A 131 1.93 5.55 3.90
CA ILE A 131 2.84 4.74 3.08
C ILE A 131 4.24 5.33 3.04
N HIS A 132 4.35 6.66 3.00
CA HIS A 132 5.64 7.35 3.12
C HIS A 132 6.32 7.01 4.45
N ASP A 133 5.59 7.03 5.56
CA ASP A 133 6.15 6.65 6.87
C ASP A 133 6.70 5.24 6.83
N VAL A 134 5.92 4.27 6.35
CA VAL A 134 6.38 2.88 6.18
C VAL A 134 7.71 2.83 5.43
N LYS A 135 7.89 3.58 4.33
CA LYS A 135 9.07 3.53 3.45
C LYS A 135 10.35 4.12 4.04
N PHE A 136 10.24 5.11 4.94
CA PHE A 136 11.38 5.93 5.37
C PHE A 136 11.77 5.72 6.83
N THR A 137 10.83 5.29 7.67
CA THR A 137 11.04 5.23 9.12
C THR A 137 11.35 3.81 9.59
N ALA A 138 11.40 2.84 8.66
CA ALA A 138 11.54 1.42 8.95
C ALA A 138 10.45 0.89 9.90
N TRP A 139 9.28 1.55 9.96
CA TRP A 139 8.17 1.15 10.82
C TRP A 139 7.47 -0.10 10.28
N ARG A 140 8.10 -1.24 10.54
CA ARG A 140 7.58 -2.56 10.21
C ARG A 140 6.17 -2.76 10.78
N SER A 141 5.90 -2.28 12.00
CA SER A 141 4.59 -2.37 12.65
C SER A 141 3.50 -1.68 11.84
N LEU A 142 3.71 -0.43 11.40
CA LEU A 142 2.75 0.28 10.54
C LEU A 142 2.54 -0.44 9.20
N GLY A 143 3.61 -1.04 8.63
CA GLY A 143 3.51 -1.89 7.45
C GLY A 143 2.61 -3.12 7.68
N VAL A 144 2.71 -3.77 8.83
CA VAL A 144 1.83 -4.89 9.21
C VAL A 144 0.39 -4.39 9.44
N GLU A 145 0.19 -3.25 10.10
CA GLU A 145 -1.15 -2.67 10.34
C GLU A 145 -1.88 -2.33 9.04
N LEU A 146 -1.21 -1.65 8.11
CA LEU A 146 -1.72 -1.41 6.76
C LEU A 146 -1.94 -2.72 6.01
N GLY A 147 -1.07 -3.71 6.22
CA GLY A 147 -1.24 -5.07 5.71
C GLY A 147 -2.52 -5.75 6.21
N ARG A 148 -2.90 -5.57 7.48
CA ARG A 148 -4.16 -6.12 8.03
C ARG A 148 -5.38 -5.49 7.36
N LEU A 149 -5.38 -4.16 7.19
CA LEU A 149 -6.44 -3.49 6.44
C LEU A 149 -6.55 -4.04 5.01
N LEU A 150 -5.41 -4.19 4.33
CA LEU A 150 -5.37 -4.79 2.99
C LEU A 150 -5.86 -6.24 3.02
N GLY A 151 -5.56 -6.98 4.08
CA GLY A 151 -6.04 -8.32 4.33
C GLY A 151 -7.56 -8.41 4.38
N THR A 152 -8.24 -7.46 5.02
CA THR A 152 -9.71 -7.40 5.01
C THR A 152 -10.25 -7.24 3.59
N SER A 153 -9.68 -6.34 2.78
CA SER A 153 -10.08 -6.16 1.38
C SER A 153 -9.77 -7.39 0.51
N VAL A 154 -8.64 -8.07 0.74
CA VAL A 154 -8.29 -9.31 0.03
C VAL A 154 -9.23 -10.45 0.43
N ALA A 155 -9.60 -10.56 1.71
CA ALA A 155 -10.55 -11.57 2.19
C ALA A 155 -11.93 -11.39 1.54
N ALA A 156 -12.44 -10.16 1.46
CA ALA A 156 -13.68 -9.86 0.74
C ALA A 156 -13.60 -10.23 -0.74
N ALA A 157 -12.47 -9.92 -1.41
CA ALA A 157 -12.24 -10.31 -2.80
C ALA A 157 -12.16 -11.84 -2.99
N CYS A 158 -11.62 -12.57 -2.00
CA CYS A 158 -11.59 -14.03 -1.99
C CYS A 158 -12.99 -14.63 -1.84
N GLU A 159 -13.81 -14.09 -0.94
CA GLU A 159 -15.19 -14.51 -0.73
C GLU A 159 -16.04 -14.34 -2.00
N GLU A 160 -15.95 -13.18 -2.66
CA GLU A 160 -16.70 -12.86 -3.89
C GLU A 160 -16.51 -13.90 -5.00
N VAL A 161 -15.33 -14.53 -5.09
CA VAL A 161 -14.99 -15.49 -6.15
C VAL A 161 -14.78 -16.92 -5.64
N GLY A 162 -15.15 -17.21 -4.39
CA GLY A 162 -15.08 -18.57 -3.83
C GLY A 162 -13.66 -19.10 -3.63
N VAL A 163 -12.70 -18.24 -3.31
CA VAL A 163 -11.31 -18.63 -3.03
C VAL A 163 -11.12 -18.88 -1.54
N ALA A 164 -10.89 -20.14 -1.17
CA ALA A 164 -10.62 -20.49 0.23
C ALA A 164 -9.25 -19.92 0.69
N PRO A 165 -9.15 -19.27 1.86
CA PRO A 165 -7.91 -18.65 2.32
C PRO A 165 -6.68 -19.56 2.40
N PRO A 166 -6.77 -20.86 2.77
CA PRO A 166 -5.63 -21.79 2.72
C PRO A 166 -5.04 -22.03 1.32
N SER A 167 -5.81 -21.69 0.26
CA SER A 167 -5.34 -21.74 -1.12
C SER A 167 -4.58 -20.48 -1.54
N VAL A 168 -4.51 -19.44 -0.71
CA VAL A 168 -3.82 -18.19 -1.00
C VAL A 168 -2.35 -18.27 -0.61
N ALA A 169 -1.47 -17.90 -1.54
CA ALA A 169 -0.04 -17.71 -1.31
C ALA A 169 0.31 -16.23 -1.48
N LEU A 170 0.74 -15.59 -0.41
CA LEU A 170 1.12 -14.19 -0.37
C LEU A 170 2.59 -14.08 -0.75
N VAL A 171 2.88 -13.45 -1.89
CA VAL A 171 4.24 -13.35 -2.43
C VAL A 171 4.69 -11.89 -2.39
N PRO A 172 5.56 -11.50 -1.43
CA PRO A 172 6.14 -10.18 -1.39
C PRO A 172 6.93 -9.90 -2.68
N VAL A 173 6.66 -8.77 -3.32
CA VAL A 173 7.42 -8.37 -4.51
C VAL A 173 8.82 -7.89 -4.08
N PRO A 174 9.90 -8.48 -4.61
CA PRO A 174 11.22 -8.22 -4.07
C PRO A 174 11.72 -6.83 -4.48
N THR A 175 12.12 -6.04 -3.51
CA THR A 175 12.80 -4.75 -3.71
C THR A 175 14.31 -4.96 -3.96
N THR A 176 14.98 -3.97 -4.56
CA THR A 176 16.44 -4.00 -4.83
C THR A 176 17.25 -3.98 -3.52
N ALA A 177 18.38 -4.67 -3.45
CA ALA A 177 19.25 -4.73 -2.26
C ALA A 177 19.62 -3.34 -1.72
N TRP A 178 19.92 -2.37 -2.59
CA TRP A 178 20.16 -0.96 -2.20
C TRP A 178 18.95 -0.32 -1.51
N ARG A 179 17.73 -0.60 -1.98
CA ARG A 179 16.48 -0.13 -1.35
C ARG A 179 16.17 -0.86 -0.04
N ARG A 180 16.63 -2.09 0.15
CA ARG A 180 16.54 -2.82 1.42
C ARG A 180 17.53 -2.27 2.44
N LEU A 181 18.79 -2.08 2.03
CA LEU A 181 19.86 -1.51 2.86
C LEU A 181 19.57 -0.05 3.26
N ALA A 182 19.12 0.78 2.32
CA ALA A 182 18.78 2.18 2.60
C ALA A 182 17.54 2.36 3.48
N ARG A 183 16.72 1.32 3.68
CA ARG A 183 15.44 1.42 4.39
C ARG A 183 15.29 0.45 5.56
N GLY A 184 16.24 -0.43 5.82
CA GLY A 184 16.27 -1.37 6.95
C GLY A 184 15.19 -2.47 6.99
N VAL A 185 14.10 -2.38 6.20
CA VAL A 185 12.94 -3.29 6.26
C VAL A 185 12.46 -3.70 4.86
N ASP A 186 12.03 -4.96 4.71
CA ASP A 186 11.29 -5.42 3.53
C ASP A 186 9.79 -5.09 3.68
N HIS A 187 9.40 -3.90 3.25
CA HIS A 187 8.03 -3.37 3.39
C HIS A 187 6.97 -4.27 2.75
N SER A 188 7.22 -4.76 1.54
CA SER A 188 6.31 -5.67 0.83
C SER A 188 6.09 -6.95 1.64
N ARG A 189 7.12 -7.43 2.35
CA ARG A 189 6.99 -8.55 3.28
C ARG A 189 6.22 -8.18 4.55
N ALA A 190 6.47 -7.01 5.14
CA ALA A 190 5.72 -6.55 6.33
C ALA A 190 4.21 -6.45 6.02
N ILE A 191 3.86 -5.88 4.86
CA ILE A 191 2.49 -5.82 4.37
C ILE A 191 1.93 -7.24 4.17
N ALA A 192 2.67 -8.12 3.50
CA ALA A 192 2.24 -9.50 3.27
C ALA A 192 2.00 -10.27 4.58
N VAL A 193 2.79 -10.02 5.62
CA VAL A 193 2.56 -10.60 6.95
C VAL A 193 1.24 -10.09 7.54
N GLY A 194 0.96 -8.79 7.47
CA GLY A 194 -0.33 -8.25 7.92
C GLY A 194 -1.53 -8.84 7.16
N VAL A 195 -1.39 -9.04 5.84
CA VAL A 195 -2.40 -9.70 5.01
C VAL A 195 -2.59 -11.15 5.46
N ALA A 196 -1.50 -11.86 5.77
CA ALA A 196 -1.53 -13.25 6.21
C ALA A 196 -2.22 -13.43 7.56
N GLU A 197 -2.05 -12.49 8.49
CA GLU A 197 -2.70 -12.53 9.81
C GLU A 197 -4.23 -12.46 9.71
N VAL A 198 -4.77 -11.77 8.70
CA VAL A 198 -6.21 -11.69 8.46
C VAL A 198 -6.74 -12.89 7.68
N LEU A 199 -6.04 -13.30 6.61
CA LEU A 199 -6.49 -14.39 5.76
C LEU A 199 -6.21 -15.78 6.34
N GLY A 200 -5.20 -15.95 7.19
CA GLY A 200 -4.61 -17.26 7.47
C GLY A 200 -3.84 -17.84 6.28
N GLY A 201 -3.41 -17.00 5.34
CA GLY A 201 -2.61 -17.39 4.16
C GLY A 201 -1.13 -17.60 4.50
N THR A 202 -0.37 -18.18 3.57
CA THR A 202 1.09 -18.38 3.74
C THR A 202 1.89 -17.30 3.01
N VAL A 203 2.82 -16.65 3.70
CA VAL A 203 3.81 -15.76 3.06
C VAL A 203 4.93 -16.60 2.47
N ILE A 204 5.14 -16.51 1.16
CA ILE A 204 6.14 -17.28 0.42
C ILE A 204 7.01 -16.31 -0.37
N ASP A 205 8.33 -16.38 -0.18
CA ASP A 205 9.29 -15.59 -0.96
C ASP A 205 9.50 -16.20 -2.35
N ALA A 206 8.45 -16.38 -3.16
CA ALA A 206 8.54 -17.10 -4.44
C ALA A 206 9.30 -16.33 -5.55
N LEU A 207 9.70 -15.09 -5.29
CA LEU A 207 10.42 -14.21 -6.21
C LEU A 207 11.75 -13.75 -5.62
N ALA A 208 12.79 -13.80 -6.44
CA ALA A 208 14.10 -13.25 -6.12
C ALA A 208 14.52 -12.20 -7.16
N ARG A 209 15.34 -11.22 -6.76
CA ARG A 209 16.01 -10.33 -7.72
C ARG A 209 17.11 -11.08 -8.45
N ARG A 210 17.28 -10.80 -9.74
CA ARG A 210 18.51 -11.17 -10.45
C ARG A 210 19.60 -10.19 -10.05
N HIS A 211 20.70 -10.68 -9.49
CA HIS A 211 21.93 -9.88 -9.39
C HIS A 211 22.48 -9.72 -10.80
N ARG A 212 22.38 -8.51 -11.38
CA ARG A 212 23.18 -8.18 -12.56
C ARG A 212 24.49 -7.55 -12.05
N PRO A 213 25.67 -8.06 -12.43
CA PRO A 213 26.88 -7.28 -12.33
C PRO A 213 26.63 -5.95 -13.05
N SER A 214 27.02 -4.83 -12.46
CA SER A 214 26.93 -3.55 -13.14
C SER A 214 27.82 -3.60 -14.37
N GLN A 215 27.25 -3.76 -15.56
CA GLN A 215 27.97 -3.40 -16.78
C GLN A 215 28.25 -1.90 -16.69
N LEU A 216 29.54 -1.58 -16.57
CA LEU A 216 30.11 -0.27 -16.22
C LEU A 216 29.91 0.84 -17.28
N SER A 217 28.96 0.73 -18.21
CA SER A 217 28.82 1.68 -19.32
C SER A 217 27.40 2.20 -19.57
N VAL A 218 26.45 1.97 -18.66
CA VAL A 218 25.08 2.49 -18.82
C VAL A 218 24.86 3.73 -17.94
N PRO A 219 24.48 4.90 -18.53
CA PRO A 219 24.15 6.12 -17.80
C PRO A 219 23.14 5.88 -16.68
N HIS A 220 23.25 6.62 -15.58
CA HIS A 220 22.40 6.46 -14.39
C HIS A 220 20.89 6.50 -14.72
N SER A 221 20.50 7.32 -15.71
CA SER A 221 19.13 7.44 -16.22
C SER A 221 18.61 6.19 -16.94
N LYS A 222 19.48 5.35 -17.51
CA LYS A 222 19.09 4.10 -18.22
C LYS A 222 19.09 2.86 -17.32
N ARG A 223 19.69 2.91 -16.12
CA ARG A 223 19.65 1.77 -15.15
C ARG A 223 18.28 1.59 -14.50
N ALA A 224 17.49 2.67 -14.37
CA ALA A 224 16.15 2.65 -13.81
C ALA A 224 15.08 2.13 -14.80
N ALA A 225 15.40 2.05 -16.10
CA ALA A 225 14.39 1.93 -17.15
C ALA A 225 13.97 0.49 -17.50
N ASN A 226 14.73 -0.54 -17.11
CA ASN A 226 14.39 -1.92 -17.50
C ASN A 226 14.17 -2.85 -16.29
N ILE A 227 12.97 -2.75 -15.70
CA ILE A 227 12.47 -3.70 -14.70
C ILE A 227 12.30 -5.10 -15.30
N ARG A 228 12.12 -5.22 -16.63
CA ARG A 228 11.99 -6.53 -17.28
C ARG A 228 13.27 -7.35 -17.12
N GLY A 229 13.12 -8.62 -16.78
CA GLY A 229 14.23 -9.53 -16.49
C GLY A 229 15.02 -9.15 -15.25
N SER A 230 14.42 -8.43 -14.31
CA SER A 230 15.06 -8.08 -13.04
C SER A 230 14.67 -9.02 -11.89
N MET A 231 13.69 -9.89 -12.11
CA MET A 231 13.22 -10.90 -11.17
C MET A 231 13.37 -12.31 -11.75
N ARG A 232 13.33 -13.30 -10.87
CA ARG A 232 13.25 -14.72 -11.19
C ARG A 232 12.41 -15.43 -10.15
N TRP A 233 11.76 -16.51 -10.55
CA TRP A 233 11.20 -17.47 -9.61
C TRP A 233 12.35 -18.17 -8.88
N ASN A 234 12.18 -18.43 -7.60
CA ASN A 234 13.23 -18.98 -6.75
C ASN A 234 13.10 -20.48 -6.48
N GLY A 235 12.11 -21.16 -7.06
CA GLY A 235 11.88 -22.59 -6.87
C GLY A 235 10.78 -22.95 -5.87
N MET A 236 10.18 -21.97 -5.19
CA MET A 236 9.12 -22.25 -4.20
C MET A 236 7.85 -22.79 -4.87
N ASP A 237 7.25 -23.80 -4.24
CA ASP A 237 6.01 -24.42 -4.72
C ASP A 237 4.82 -23.46 -4.57
N VAL A 238 4.21 -23.12 -5.70
CA VAL A 238 3.01 -22.30 -5.80
C VAL A 238 1.87 -23.02 -6.53
N ARG A 239 2.00 -24.34 -6.72
CA ARG A 239 1.01 -25.17 -7.41
C ARG A 239 -0.31 -25.15 -6.67
N GLN A 240 -1.39 -25.13 -7.45
CA GLN A 240 -2.76 -25.12 -6.92
C GLN A 240 -3.11 -23.90 -6.03
N LYS A 241 -2.19 -22.93 -5.88
CA LYS A 241 -2.39 -21.71 -5.09
C LYS A 241 -2.94 -20.57 -5.93
N HIS A 242 -3.69 -19.69 -5.29
CA HIS A 242 -3.95 -18.33 -5.74
C HIS A 242 -2.80 -17.46 -5.24
N VAL A 243 -1.87 -17.11 -6.13
CA VAL A 243 -0.73 -16.26 -5.78
C VAL A 243 -1.19 -14.81 -5.76
N VAL A 244 -1.03 -14.15 -4.62
CA VAL A 244 -1.28 -12.71 -4.46
C VAL A 244 0.07 -12.02 -4.33
N LEU A 245 0.46 -11.27 -5.35
CA LEU A 245 1.67 -10.46 -5.34
C LEU A 245 1.44 -9.21 -4.50
N VAL A 246 2.24 -9.02 -3.45
CA VAL A 246 2.05 -7.94 -2.48
C VAL A 246 3.12 -6.86 -2.69
N ASP A 247 2.69 -5.61 -2.85
CA ASP A 247 3.59 -4.44 -2.95
C ASP A 247 2.98 -3.23 -2.21
N ASP A 248 3.76 -2.17 -2.01
CA ASP A 248 3.24 -0.95 -1.34
C ASP A 248 2.35 -0.12 -2.26
N VAL A 249 2.88 0.30 -3.41
CA VAL A 249 2.24 1.25 -4.32
C VAL A 249 2.42 0.79 -5.75
N ARG A 250 1.31 0.73 -6.49
CA ARG A 250 1.34 0.62 -7.94
C ARG A 250 1.32 2.02 -8.55
N THR A 251 2.46 2.44 -9.10
CA THR A 251 2.55 3.62 -9.98
C THR A 251 2.22 3.21 -11.42
N THR A 252 3.23 2.99 -12.27
CA THR A 252 3.06 2.44 -13.62
C THR A 252 2.68 0.96 -13.63
N GLY A 253 2.91 0.27 -12.51
CA GLY A 253 2.72 -1.18 -12.40
C GLY A 253 3.82 -2.02 -13.04
N ALA A 254 4.91 -1.44 -13.54
CA ALA A 254 6.00 -2.18 -14.17
C ALA A 254 6.64 -3.25 -13.26
N THR A 255 6.76 -2.97 -11.96
CA THR A 255 7.29 -3.92 -10.95
C THR A 255 6.38 -5.14 -10.80
N LEU A 256 5.08 -4.91 -10.59
CA LEU A 256 4.08 -5.97 -10.52
C LEU A 256 3.94 -6.71 -11.84
N ALA A 257 4.12 -6.01 -12.97
CA ALA A 257 4.06 -6.61 -14.29
C ALA A 257 5.19 -7.61 -14.49
N GLU A 258 6.42 -7.26 -14.10
CA GLU A 258 7.52 -8.21 -14.12
C GLU A 258 7.30 -9.39 -13.18
N ALA A 259 6.83 -9.14 -11.95
CA ALA A 259 6.53 -10.20 -10.98
C ALA A 259 5.48 -11.19 -11.53
N GLY A 260 4.38 -10.66 -12.07
CA GLY A 260 3.33 -11.47 -12.70
C GLY A 260 3.81 -12.20 -13.95
N ARG A 261 4.65 -11.56 -14.78
CA ARG A 261 5.26 -12.19 -15.96
C ARG A 261 6.11 -13.40 -15.55
N VAL A 262 6.99 -13.23 -14.57
CA VAL A 262 7.82 -14.33 -14.03
C VAL A 262 6.94 -15.49 -13.55
N MET A 263 5.88 -15.20 -12.79
CA MET A 263 4.94 -16.22 -12.31
C MET A 263 4.16 -16.93 -13.42
N ARG A 264 3.88 -16.26 -14.54
CA ARG A 264 3.24 -16.88 -15.71
C ARG A 264 4.20 -17.74 -16.52
N GLU A 265 5.49 -17.43 -16.48
CA GLU A 265 6.52 -18.10 -17.28
C GLU A 265 7.17 -19.30 -16.57
N ILE A 266 6.81 -19.59 -15.31
CA ILE A 266 7.27 -20.82 -14.64
C ILE A 266 6.75 -22.08 -15.35
N PRO A 267 7.39 -23.26 -15.14
CA PRO A 267 6.98 -24.53 -15.75
C PRO A 267 5.49 -24.80 -15.53
N ARG A 268 4.79 -25.33 -16.55
CA ARG A 268 3.32 -25.42 -16.56
C ARG A 268 2.78 -26.21 -15.37
N GLU A 269 3.49 -27.25 -14.98
CA GLU A 269 3.18 -28.16 -13.86
C GLU A 269 3.33 -27.46 -12.51
N GLN A 270 4.01 -26.32 -12.48
CA GLN A 270 4.35 -25.54 -11.29
C GLN A 270 3.56 -24.24 -11.19
N ARG A 271 2.73 -23.92 -12.19
CA ARG A 271 1.98 -22.66 -12.24
C ARG A 271 0.94 -22.54 -11.14
N PRO A 272 0.72 -21.32 -10.61
CA PRO A 272 -0.41 -21.05 -9.74
C PRO A 272 -1.73 -21.12 -10.51
N ARG A 273 -2.85 -21.36 -9.80
CA ARG A 273 -4.21 -21.34 -10.38
C ARG A 273 -4.55 -19.97 -10.94
N ALA A 274 -4.20 -18.93 -10.19
CA ALA A 274 -4.35 -17.54 -10.60
C ALA A 274 -3.25 -16.69 -9.97
N ILE A 275 -3.02 -15.53 -10.59
CA ILE A 275 -2.13 -14.49 -10.07
C ILE A 275 -2.98 -13.26 -9.83
N TRP A 276 -2.97 -12.74 -8.62
CA TRP A 276 -3.59 -11.49 -8.20
C TRP A 276 -2.50 -10.52 -7.76
N VAL A 277 -2.86 -9.25 -7.61
CA VAL A 277 -2.02 -8.24 -6.98
C VAL A 277 -2.77 -7.60 -5.83
N ALA A 278 -2.07 -7.29 -4.74
CA ALA A 278 -2.59 -6.54 -3.62
C ALA A 278 -1.59 -5.42 -3.30
N THR A 279 -2.06 -4.18 -3.30
CA THR A 279 -1.23 -3.00 -3.01
C THR A 279 -1.92 -2.09 -2.02
N LEU A 280 -1.17 -1.36 -1.20
CA LEU A 280 -1.80 -0.36 -0.34
C LEU A 280 -2.47 0.72 -1.18
N ALA A 281 -1.77 1.24 -2.20
CA ALA A 281 -2.32 2.30 -3.04
C ALA A 281 -2.01 2.14 -4.53
N VAL A 282 -2.84 2.78 -5.35
CA VAL A 282 -2.61 2.95 -6.79
C VAL A 282 -2.51 4.44 -7.11
N THR A 283 -1.48 4.85 -7.84
CA THR A 283 -1.36 6.24 -8.31
C THR A 283 -2.42 6.50 -9.38
N PRO A 284 -3.22 7.58 -9.26
CA PRO A 284 -4.13 8.00 -10.32
C PRO A 284 -3.37 8.20 -11.64
N GLN A 285 -4.00 7.87 -12.76
CA GLN A 285 -3.49 8.28 -14.06
C GLN A 285 -3.91 9.74 -14.24
N ILE A 286 -2.94 10.63 -14.39
CA ILE A 286 -3.22 12.01 -14.80
C ILE A 286 -3.47 11.93 -16.31
N ASP A 287 -4.68 12.28 -16.72
CA ASP A 287 -5.04 12.45 -18.14
C ASP A 287 -4.33 13.66 -18.75
#